data_AF-A0A7J3DAN5-F1
#
_entry.id   AF-A0A7J3DAN5-F1
#
_cell.length_a   1.000
_cell.length_b   1.000
_cell.length_c   1.000
_cell.angle_alpha   90.00
_cell.angle_beta   90.00
_cell.angle_gamma   90.00
#
_symmetry.space_group_name_H-M   'P 1'
#
loop_
_entity.id
_entity.type
_entity.pdbx_description
1 polymer ?
#
loop_
_entity_poly.entity_id
_entity_poly.type
_entity_poly.pdbx_seq_one_letter_code
_entity_poly.pdbx_strand_id
1 'polypeptide(L)'
;MASIMLVVSPTPTFAINIPDFQIRENTCMGKLKIFNLTFGLDNEIPKNVFQTNVLSPFIVNTTLSLDRPNRCIEWNRTESQLGQLVIAGLIPMAKSEYRMILDIERDNWNAIAYITIGHGYFGIQKLNNNSAKIFAYYEDQGLKNKYFITPPVNWPITVKIFFNGENKSLGISHLSQAQWIPLTYVRERNLPYEIFSENFVIFNSYKSISTYVCVKIYQIEQWISEYYITPVGVTDLQPFGLDGPHPVSTIQNGTNYLLSHNLSATVWVDWNAVRNDQTRIQFVKNLVFNHSWELGIHFTKRLIDYPLDTAFQIMDNEYTNITNLFGKAPTSWCSLQNADNITHAQYAYKHLNMVWRNGRIGVHAIANLGNLDDKTWPAWNASLGAHWIMPCFTHRTDQEPAIDYSISYSNFITWVNSYINSNCTLCSFIEWFYIQRSSIDTYLTDIYGDENRTINFIAHTNGYHSRVIVKYTPNEYTRVFDNKGTLITYEKIDDDHIGFFVEDNITYTIAPLVIKSEDNIFVKIEKWTERQYSFYLISNDINCLIFIRTMKDGSYDIYVNGNFLKTEETSTNSTLSIGFDGVPGPLFVQVVPHGLTPEEPLPIDLLLLCGALVLGVLVVSYWWLRKRR
;
A
#
# COMPACT_ATOMS: atom_id res chain seq x y z
N MET A 1 -26.57 4.22 -19.57
CA MET A 1 -26.70 4.14 -18.10
C MET A 1 -27.02 5.53 -17.59
N ALA A 2 -28.04 5.67 -16.75
CA ALA A 2 -28.34 6.94 -16.10
C ALA A 2 -27.48 7.05 -14.82
N SER A 3 -26.85 8.20 -14.60
CA SER A 3 -26.19 8.52 -13.33
C SER A 3 -27.20 9.28 -12.48
N ILE A 4 -27.38 8.87 -11.23
CA ILE A 4 -28.21 9.57 -10.25
C ILE A 4 -27.25 10.11 -9.18
N MET A 5 -27.21 11.44 -9.03
CA MET A 5 -26.42 12.11 -8.00
C MET A 5 -27.38 12.48 -6.86
N LEU A 6 -27.23 11.81 -5.71
CA LEU A 6 -28.00 12.12 -4.50
C LEU A 6 -27.28 13.27 -3.78
N VAL A 7 -27.88 14.46 -3.80
CA VAL A 7 -27.34 15.65 -3.11
C VAL A 7 -28.11 15.82 -1.81
N VAL A 8 -27.51 15.40 -0.70
CA VAL A 8 -28.02 15.70 0.65
C VAL A 8 -27.35 17.02 1.08
N SER A 9 -28.15 18.06 1.33
CA SER A 9 -27.64 19.32 1.89
C SER A 9 -27.85 19.30 3.41
N PRO A 10 -26.78 19.31 4.23
CA PRO A 10 -26.94 19.41 5.67
C PRO A 10 -26.93 20.88 6.11
N THR A 11 -27.92 21.31 6.91
CA THR A 11 -27.80 22.46 7.85
C THR A 11 -29.03 22.53 8.79
N PRO A 12 -28.90 22.92 10.07
CA PRO A 12 -27.96 22.44 11.09
C PRO A 12 -28.65 21.94 12.40
N THR A 13 -27.93 21.03 13.09
CA THR A 13 -27.84 20.82 14.56
C THR A 13 -29.09 20.54 15.41
N PHE A 14 -29.13 19.31 15.97
CA PHE A 14 -29.45 19.09 17.38
C PHE A 14 -28.47 18.06 17.98
N ALA A 15 -27.80 18.46 19.06
CA ALA A 15 -26.87 17.65 19.83
C ALA A 15 -27.64 16.73 20.79
N ILE A 16 -27.42 15.42 20.68
CA ILE A 16 -27.86 14.44 21.67
C ILE A 16 -26.69 14.25 22.62
N ASN A 17 -26.64 15.07 23.68
CA ASN A 17 -25.63 15.01 24.73
C ASN A 17 -25.41 13.56 25.25
N ILE A 18 -24.44 12.86 24.65
CA ILE A 18 -23.68 11.79 25.30
C ILE A 18 -22.36 12.45 25.71
N PRO A 19 -22.05 12.54 27.01
CA PRO A 19 -20.79 13.15 27.41
C PRO A 19 -19.61 12.34 26.87
N ASP A 20 -18.66 13.05 26.26
CA ASP A 20 -17.23 12.71 26.11
C ASP A 20 -16.70 11.98 24.85
N PHE A 21 -17.25 12.19 23.65
CA PHE A 21 -16.50 11.88 22.41
C PHE A 21 -16.28 13.12 21.53
N GLN A 22 -15.23 13.87 21.84
CA GLN A 22 -14.67 14.88 20.93
C GLN A 22 -13.20 14.57 20.65
N ILE A 23 -12.91 14.10 19.44
CA ILE A 23 -11.54 14.05 18.94
C ILE A 23 -11.20 15.48 18.51
N ARG A 24 -10.13 16.05 19.08
CA ARG A 24 -9.60 17.37 18.70
C ARG A 24 -8.15 17.32 18.24
N GLU A 25 -7.43 16.24 18.54
CA GLU A 25 -6.02 16.05 18.22
C GLU A 25 -5.75 14.59 17.84
N ASN A 26 -4.81 14.38 16.91
CA ASN A 26 -4.34 13.05 16.51
C ASN A 26 -3.31 12.53 17.52
N THR A 27 -3.75 12.13 18.71
CA THR A 27 -2.85 11.62 19.76
C THR A 27 -2.60 10.11 19.62
N CYS A 28 -1.45 9.65 20.10
CA CYS A 28 -1.10 8.23 20.07
C CYS A 28 -2.00 7.46 21.05
N MET A 29 -2.70 6.44 20.55
CA MET A 29 -3.67 5.64 21.29
C MET A 29 -3.15 4.24 21.66
N GLY A 30 -2.00 3.83 21.12
CA GLY A 30 -1.49 2.49 21.35
C GLY A 30 -0.62 2.00 20.20
N LYS A 31 -0.84 0.72 19.82
CA LYS A 31 -0.09 0.07 18.75
C LYS A 31 -1.04 -0.62 17.79
N LEU A 32 -0.82 -0.37 16.50
CA LEU A 32 -1.56 -0.99 15.42
C LEU A 32 -0.69 -2.09 14.79
N LYS A 33 -1.26 -3.29 14.67
CA LYS A 33 -0.63 -4.38 13.90
C LYS A 33 -1.00 -4.20 12.44
N ILE A 34 -0.01 -4.02 11.58
CA ILE A 34 -0.21 -3.77 10.15
C ILE A 34 0.25 -4.93 9.26
N PHE A 35 0.95 -5.90 9.84
CA PHE A 35 1.33 -7.14 9.17
C PHE A 35 1.31 -8.29 10.18
N ASN A 36 0.79 -9.45 9.78
CA ASN A 36 0.81 -10.67 10.57
C ASN A 36 0.95 -11.88 9.67
N LEU A 37 1.97 -12.68 9.93
CA LEU A 37 2.18 -13.98 9.30
C LEU A 37 2.39 -15.01 10.40
N THR A 38 1.44 -15.93 10.56
CA THR A 38 1.49 -17.02 11.53
C THR A 38 1.49 -18.35 10.78
N PHE A 39 2.49 -19.19 11.02
CA PHE A 39 2.66 -20.43 10.27
C PHE A 39 1.91 -21.60 10.90
N GLY A 40 1.59 -22.59 10.08
CA GLY A 40 0.92 -23.83 10.53
C GLY A 40 -0.58 -23.72 10.82
N LEU A 41 -1.23 -22.63 10.45
CA LEU A 41 -2.69 -22.57 10.31
C LEU A 41 -3.14 -23.07 8.92
N ASP A 42 -2.32 -22.81 7.91
CA ASP A 42 -2.60 -23.15 6.52
C ASP A 42 -1.95 -24.47 6.09
N ASN A 43 -2.43 -25.04 4.99
CA ASN A 43 -1.91 -26.28 4.43
C ASN A 43 -0.63 -26.11 3.59
N GLU A 44 -0.27 -24.87 3.26
CA GLU A 44 0.78 -24.50 2.31
C GLU A 44 1.63 -23.34 2.83
N ILE A 45 2.83 -23.19 2.28
CA ILE A 45 3.70 -22.05 2.56
C ILE A 45 3.20 -20.86 1.72
N PRO A 46 2.93 -19.70 2.33
CA PRO A 46 2.47 -18.51 1.59
C PRO A 46 3.45 -18.08 0.50
N LYS A 47 2.95 -17.59 -0.63
CA LYS A 47 3.78 -17.21 -1.79
C LYS A 47 4.79 -16.09 -1.50
N ASN A 48 4.49 -15.23 -0.52
CA ASN A 48 5.40 -14.18 -0.06
C ASN A 48 6.55 -14.72 0.81
N VAL A 49 6.66 -16.04 0.99
CA VAL A 49 7.74 -16.74 1.67
C VAL A 49 8.47 -17.63 0.67
N PHE A 50 9.66 -17.24 0.26
CA PHE A 50 10.39 -17.92 -0.81
C PHE A 50 11.90 -17.96 -0.56
N GLN A 51 12.56 -18.89 -1.24
CA GLN A 51 14.01 -19.02 -1.19
C GLN A 51 14.63 -18.34 -2.40
N THR A 52 15.69 -17.58 -2.18
CA THR A 52 16.47 -16.96 -3.24
C THR A 52 17.94 -16.93 -2.85
N ASN A 53 18.83 -16.56 -3.76
CA ASN A 53 20.20 -16.23 -3.41
C ASN A 53 20.56 -14.94 -4.11
N VAL A 54 20.82 -13.89 -3.33
CA VAL A 54 21.08 -12.55 -3.84
C VAL A 54 22.57 -12.30 -4.10
N LEU A 55 23.41 -13.33 -3.95
CA LEU A 55 24.85 -13.28 -4.17
C LEU A 55 25.25 -14.23 -5.28
N SER A 56 26.18 -13.80 -6.13
CA SER A 56 26.79 -14.66 -7.15
C SER A 56 27.67 -15.74 -6.51
N PRO A 57 27.59 -17.02 -6.95
CA PRO A 57 26.66 -17.52 -7.97
C PRO A 57 25.24 -17.62 -7.39
N PHE A 58 24.23 -17.20 -8.16
CA PHE A 58 22.81 -17.13 -7.79
C PHE A 58 22.17 -18.54 -7.66
N ILE A 59 22.77 -19.39 -6.84
CA ILE A 59 22.40 -20.79 -6.60
C ILE A 59 21.57 -20.88 -5.33
N VAL A 60 20.44 -21.57 -5.42
CA VAL A 60 19.59 -21.92 -4.28
C VAL A 60 19.53 -23.43 -4.18
N ASN A 61 20.01 -23.98 -3.08
CA ASN A 61 19.92 -25.41 -2.78
C ASN A 61 19.65 -25.69 -1.29
N THR A 62 19.27 -24.66 -0.51
CA THR A 62 18.65 -24.83 0.82
C THR A 62 17.27 -25.47 0.70
N THR A 63 16.71 -26.01 1.79
CA THR A 63 15.33 -26.54 1.80
C THR A 63 14.40 -25.69 2.66
N LEU A 64 13.15 -25.55 2.22
CA LEU A 64 12.08 -24.87 2.92
C LEU A 64 10.89 -25.83 3.02
N SER A 65 10.41 -26.09 4.23
CA SER A 65 9.31 -27.01 4.49
C SER A 65 8.36 -26.47 5.55
N LEU A 66 7.12 -26.97 5.54
CA LEU A 66 6.12 -26.70 6.57
C LEU A 66 6.15 -27.83 7.60
N ASP A 67 6.46 -27.50 8.86
CA ASP A 67 6.30 -28.39 10.01
C ASP A 67 4.91 -28.17 10.62
N ARG A 68 3.96 -29.01 10.20
CA ARG A 68 2.56 -28.90 10.63
C ARG A 68 2.38 -29.20 12.12
N PRO A 69 2.96 -30.27 12.70
CA PRO A 69 2.84 -30.53 14.14
C PRO A 69 3.31 -29.36 15.01
N ASN A 70 4.42 -28.73 14.67
CA ASN A 70 4.97 -27.62 15.45
C ASN A 70 4.46 -26.25 15.01
N ARG A 71 3.68 -26.19 13.93
CA ARG A 71 3.09 -24.97 13.36
C ARG A 71 4.14 -23.90 13.03
N CYS A 72 5.18 -24.31 12.30
CA CYS A 72 6.23 -23.42 11.82
C CYS A 72 6.67 -23.78 10.40
N ILE A 73 7.36 -22.86 9.75
CA ILE A 73 8.19 -23.19 8.59
C ILE A 73 9.61 -23.50 9.06
N GLU A 74 10.25 -24.43 8.38
CA GLU A 74 11.64 -24.81 8.61
C GLU A 74 12.47 -24.45 7.38
N TRP A 75 13.47 -23.59 7.59
CA TRP A 75 14.47 -23.29 6.57
C TRP A 75 15.79 -23.94 6.97
N ASN A 76 16.14 -25.01 6.27
CA ASN A 76 17.31 -25.82 6.55
C ASN A 76 18.47 -25.49 5.62
N ARG A 77 19.67 -25.45 6.20
CA ARG A 77 20.92 -25.28 5.47
C ARG A 77 22.01 -26.23 5.99
N THR A 78 22.49 -27.11 5.12
CA THR A 78 23.65 -28.00 5.33
C THR A 78 24.94 -27.38 4.78
N GLU A 79 26.10 -27.99 5.04
CA GLU A 79 27.46 -27.48 4.74
C GLU A 79 27.62 -26.89 3.31
N SER A 80 27.14 -27.57 2.28
CA SER A 80 27.30 -27.16 0.87
C SER A 80 26.19 -26.26 0.34
N GLN A 81 25.18 -25.93 1.16
CA GLN A 81 24.01 -25.20 0.69
C GLN A 81 24.18 -23.66 0.74
N LEU A 82 23.75 -23.01 -0.34
CA LEU A 82 23.64 -21.57 -0.58
C LEU A 82 22.15 -21.20 -0.76
N GLY A 83 21.82 -20.00 -0.34
CA GLY A 83 20.45 -19.50 -0.35
C GLY A 83 20.13 -18.70 0.91
N GLN A 84 19.06 -17.94 0.82
CA GLN A 84 18.46 -17.11 1.84
C GLN A 84 16.95 -17.32 1.78
N LEU A 85 16.30 -17.14 2.92
CA LEU A 85 14.84 -17.11 2.98
C LEU A 85 14.39 -15.64 3.01
N VAL A 86 13.45 -15.29 2.14
CA VAL A 86 12.83 -13.97 2.08
C VAL A 86 11.38 -14.09 2.48
N ILE A 87 10.92 -13.17 3.32
CA ILE A 87 9.51 -12.98 3.66
C ILE A 87 9.15 -11.55 3.29
N ALA A 88 8.30 -11.38 2.29
CA ALA A 88 7.88 -10.09 1.72
C ALA A 88 6.47 -9.67 2.18
N GLY A 89 6.06 -8.46 1.82
CA GLY A 89 4.73 -7.91 2.14
C GLY A 89 4.66 -7.09 3.43
N LEU A 90 5.78 -6.80 4.10
CA LEU A 90 5.81 -5.83 5.19
C LEU A 90 5.54 -4.42 4.65
N ILE A 91 4.90 -3.56 5.42
CA ILE A 91 4.60 -2.19 4.97
C ILE A 91 5.81 -1.30 5.26
N PRO A 92 6.38 -0.59 4.27
CA PRO A 92 7.44 0.39 4.52
C PRO A 92 6.97 1.48 5.49
N MET A 93 7.72 1.72 6.56
CA MET A 93 7.36 2.68 7.61
C MET A 93 8.60 3.39 8.16
N ALA A 94 8.46 4.64 8.57
CA ALA A 94 9.52 5.42 9.24
C ALA A 94 9.90 4.84 10.62
N LYS A 95 8.91 4.31 11.33
CA LYS A 95 9.06 3.69 12.65
C LYS A 95 8.29 2.39 12.68
N SER A 96 8.91 1.32 13.16
CA SER A 96 8.25 0.01 13.27
C SER A 96 8.84 -0.84 14.38
N GLU A 97 8.00 -1.67 14.96
CA GLU A 97 8.38 -2.79 15.81
C GLU A 97 8.04 -4.09 15.07
N TYR A 98 9.05 -4.91 14.83
CA TYR A 98 8.88 -6.26 14.29
C TYR A 98 8.96 -7.26 15.44
N ARG A 99 7.99 -8.18 15.51
CA ARG A 99 8.00 -9.29 16.47
C ARG A 99 8.15 -10.58 15.73
N MET A 100 9.12 -11.39 16.14
CA MET A 100 9.41 -12.67 15.51
C MET A 100 9.49 -13.77 16.56
N ILE A 101 8.79 -14.88 16.31
CA ILE A 101 8.86 -16.10 17.13
C ILE A 101 9.67 -17.14 16.36
N LEU A 102 10.81 -17.54 16.94
CA LEU A 102 11.86 -18.27 16.23
C LEU A 102 12.43 -19.41 17.10
N ASP A 103 12.83 -20.51 16.46
CA ASP A 103 13.77 -21.48 17.01
C ASP A 103 14.95 -21.72 16.06
N ILE A 104 16.07 -22.18 16.61
CA ILE A 104 17.27 -22.56 15.89
C ILE A 104 17.60 -23.99 16.29
N GLU A 105 17.33 -24.92 15.38
CA GLU A 105 17.79 -26.29 15.49
C GLU A 105 19.18 -26.42 14.84
N ARG A 106 20.12 -27.04 15.56
CA ARG A 106 21.55 -26.97 15.24
C ARG A 106 22.34 -28.09 15.93
N ASP A 107 23.43 -28.51 15.30
CA ASP A 107 24.40 -29.45 15.88
C ASP A 107 25.52 -28.76 16.69
N ASN A 108 25.79 -27.48 16.44
CA ASN A 108 26.90 -26.75 17.07
C ASN A 108 26.48 -25.33 17.48
N TRP A 109 26.87 -24.92 18.69
CA TRP A 109 26.46 -23.65 19.28
C TRP A 109 26.92 -22.43 18.52
N ASN A 110 27.93 -22.55 17.65
CA ASN A 110 28.37 -21.49 16.74
C ASN A 110 27.45 -21.24 15.55
N ALA A 111 26.36 -22.00 15.40
CA ALA A 111 25.31 -21.71 14.42
C ALA A 111 24.58 -20.41 14.76
N ILE A 112 24.44 -19.54 13.76
CA ILE A 112 23.80 -18.23 13.88
C ILE A 112 22.69 -18.14 12.83
N ALA A 113 21.51 -17.69 13.25
CA ALA A 113 20.49 -17.15 12.35
C ALA A 113 20.69 -15.64 12.23
N TYR A 114 20.87 -15.15 11.00
CA TYR A 114 20.96 -13.73 10.71
C TYR A 114 19.65 -13.21 10.15
N ILE A 115 19.32 -11.98 10.50
CA ILE A 115 18.10 -11.29 10.09
C ILE A 115 18.48 -9.92 9.54
N THR A 116 18.06 -9.63 8.31
CA THR A 116 18.15 -8.30 7.72
C THR A 116 16.76 -7.71 7.61
N ILE A 117 16.51 -6.60 8.30
CA ILE A 117 15.21 -5.91 8.33
C ILE A 117 15.38 -4.46 8.80
N GLY A 118 14.66 -3.52 8.20
CA GLY A 118 14.71 -2.10 8.56
C GLY A 118 16.11 -1.51 8.40
N HIS A 119 16.82 -1.85 7.32
CA HIS A 119 18.25 -1.55 7.10
C HIS A 119 19.20 -2.10 8.18
N GLY A 120 18.67 -2.93 9.09
CA GLY A 120 19.36 -3.57 10.20
C GLY A 120 19.99 -4.90 9.82
N TYR A 121 21.08 -5.26 10.49
CA TYR A 121 21.66 -6.61 10.42
C TYR A 121 21.80 -7.15 11.84
N PHE A 122 21.08 -8.22 12.14
CA PHE A 122 20.97 -8.82 13.47
C PHE A 122 21.36 -10.28 13.41
N GLY A 123 21.83 -10.82 14.53
CA GLY A 123 22.05 -12.25 14.67
C GLY A 123 21.52 -12.80 15.99
N ILE A 124 21.07 -14.05 15.92
CA ILE A 124 20.53 -14.81 17.03
C ILE A 124 21.26 -16.15 17.06
N GLN A 125 21.74 -16.52 18.25
CA GLN A 125 22.51 -17.73 18.48
C GLN A 125 21.97 -18.46 19.72
N LYS A 126 21.58 -19.72 19.55
CA LYS A 126 21.16 -20.61 20.65
C LYS A 126 22.39 -21.28 21.26
N LEU A 127 22.71 -21.01 22.52
CA LEU A 127 23.87 -21.59 23.23
C LEU A 127 23.55 -22.97 23.82
N ASN A 128 24.57 -23.72 24.26
CA ASN A 128 24.40 -25.11 24.74
C ASN A 128 23.57 -25.22 26.03
N ASN A 129 23.56 -24.17 26.84
CA ASN A 129 22.77 -24.08 28.06
C ASN A 129 21.36 -23.49 27.80
N ASN A 130 20.88 -23.48 26.55
CA ASN A 130 19.64 -22.85 26.09
C ASN A 130 19.55 -21.32 26.27
N SER A 131 20.62 -20.62 26.68
CA SER A 131 20.69 -19.17 26.59
C SER A 131 20.64 -18.69 25.14
N ALA A 132 20.08 -17.51 24.89
CA ALA A 132 20.18 -16.83 23.60
C ALA A 132 21.26 -15.76 23.65
N LYS A 133 22.17 -15.75 22.68
CA LYS A 133 23.03 -14.59 22.38
C LYS A 133 22.40 -13.83 21.21
N ILE A 134 22.08 -12.57 21.44
CA ILE A 134 21.39 -11.71 20.47
C ILE A 134 22.27 -10.49 20.22
N PHE A 135 22.49 -10.16 18.95
CA PHE A 135 23.41 -9.12 18.55
C PHE A 135 22.90 -8.31 17.37
N ALA A 136 23.37 -7.06 17.31
CA ALA A 136 23.06 -6.11 16.28
C ALA A 136 24.35 -5.47 15.77
N TYR A 137 24.51 -5.41 14.46
CA TYR A 137 25.71 -4.89 13.82
C TYR A 137 25.55 -3.41 13.46
N TYR A 138 26.66 -2.68 13.55
CA TYR A 138 26.77 -1.32 13.07
C TYR A 138 28.21 -1.02 12.63
N GLU A 139 28.35 -0.19 11.61
CA GLU A 139 29.62 0.28 11.11
C GLU A 139 30.08 1.48 11.94
N ASP A 140 31.31 1.44 12.42
CA ASP A 140 32.00 2.55 13.05
C ASP A 140 33.50 2.27 12.93
N GLN A 141 34.14 2.83 11.90
CA GLN A 141 35.52 2.47 11.51
C GLN A 141 35.69 0.96 11.27
N GLY A 142 34.74 0.36 10.56
CA GLY A 142 34.62 -1.09 10.35
C GLY A 142 33.34 -1.67 10.98
N LEU A 143 33.01 -2.90 10.64
CA LEU A 143 31.81 -3.56 11.15
C LEU A 143 31.99 -4.00 12.60
N LYS A 144 31.21 -3.41 13.51
CA LYS A 144 31.16 -3.74 14.94
C LYS A 144 29.81 -4.38 15.28
N ASN A 145 29.70 -4.98 16.45
CA ASN A 145 28.42 -5.43 16.99
C ASN A 145 28.29 -5.11 18.48
N LYS A 146 27.05 -4.94 18.93
CA LYS A 146 26.67 -5.02 20.35
C LYS A 146 25.84 -6.27 20.56
N TYR A 147 25.98 -6.89 21.73
CA TYR A 147 25.24 -8.09 22.06
C TYR A 147 24.89 -8.16 23.54
N PHE A 148 23.87 -8.96 23.84
CA PHE A 148 23.56 -9.43 25.18
C PHE A 148 23.34 -10.95 25.15
N ILE A 149 23.48 -11.57 26.32
CA ILE A 149 23.23 -12.99 26.53
C ILE A 149 22.18 -13.12 27.62
N THR A 150 21.14 -13.90 27.34
CA THR A 150 20.08 -14.16 28.31
C THR A 150 20.50 -15.26 29.29
N PRO A 151 19.86 -15.35 30.47
CA PRO A 151 19.78 -16.62 31.19
C PRO A 151 19.23 -17.74 30.29
N PRO A 152 19.33 -19.02 30.69
CA PRO A 152 18.64 -20.11 30.00
C PRO A 152 17.15 -19.79 29.79
N VAL A 153 16.65 -20.00 28.57
CA VAL A 153 15.26 -19.73 28.19
C VAL A 153 14.63 -20.95 27.52
N ASN A 154 13.29 -21.01 27.54
CA ASN A 154 12.56 -21.96 26.73
C ASN A 154 12.50 -21.45 25.29
N TRP A 155 12.74 -22.35 24.35
CA TRP A 155 12.60 -22.09 22.92
C TRP A 155 11.27 -22.67 22.43
N PRO A 156 10.61 -22.06 21.43
CA PRO A 156 11.01 -20.88 20.65
C PRO A 156 11.02 -19.58 21.47
N ILE A 157 11.82 -18.60 21.04
CA ILE A 157 11.90 -17.28 21.68
C ILE A 157 11.17 -16.21 20.85
N THR A 158 10.68 -15.17 21.52
CA THR A 158 10.17 -13.95 20.87
C THR A 158 11.23 -12.86 20.90
N VAL A 159 11.67 -12.40 19.73
CA VAL A 159 12.57 -11.25 19.59
C VAL A 159 11.79 -10.06 19.03
N LYS A 160 12.05 -8.88 19.57
CA LYS A 160 11.49 -7.62 19.07
C LYS A 160 12.61 -6.78 18.47
N ILE A 161 12.44 -6.35 17.23
CA ILE A 161 13.34 -5.45 16.52
C ILE A 161 12.62 -4.12 16.33
N PHE A 162 13.28 -3.02 16.66
CA PHE A 162 12.76 -1.67 16.50
C PHE A 162 13.55 -0.96 15.41
N PHE A 163 12.83 -0.39 14.45
CA PHE A 163 13.38 0.49 13.43
C PHE A 163 12.88 1.91 13.69
N ASN A 164 13.78 2.89 13.65
CA ASN A 164 13.45 4.31 13.67
C ASN A 164 14.35 5.02 12.66
N GLY A 165 13.79 5.26 11.47
CA GLY A 165 14.45 5.89 10.33
C GLY A 165 14.57 7.41 10.42
N GLU A 166 13.80 8.07 11.29
CA GLU A 166 13.96 9.50 11.60
C GLU A 166 15.21 9.71 12.46
N ASN A 167 15.33 8.96 13.56
CA ASN A 167 16.51 9.00 14.45
C ASN A 167 17.67 8.13 13.93
N LYS A 168 17.47 7.42 12.81
CA LYS A 168 18.45 6.54 12.19
C LYS A 168 19.10 5.57 13.18
N SER A 169 18.23 4.87 13.90
CA SER A 169 18.59 3.96 14.99
C SER A 169 17.83 2.63 14.89
N LEU A 170 18.41 1.60 15.49
CA LEU A 170 17.84 0.26 15.61
C LEU A 170 17.85 -0.17 17.06
N GLY A 171 16.80 -0.87 17.45
CA GLY A 171 16.69 -1.55 18.73
C GLY A 171 16.51 -3.06 18.53
N ILE A 172 17.02 -3.85 19.46
CA ILE A 172 16.66 -5.27 19.56
C ILE A 172 16.49 -5.63 21.03
N SER A 173 15.43 -6.38 21.34
CA SER A 173 15.11 -6.81 22.70
C SER A 173 14.57 -8.22 22.77
N HIS A 174 14.80 -8.85 23.91
CA HIS A 174 14.22 -10.12 24.30
C HIS A 174 14.12 -10.16 25.83
N LEU A 175 12.95 -10.56 26.35
CA LEU A 175 12.62 -10.44 27.79
C LEU A 175 12.82 -8.99 28.28
N SER A 176 13.51 -8.80 29.40
CA SER A 176 13.83 -7.49 29.97
C SER A 176 15.14 -6.89 29.44
N GLN A 177 15.83 -7.57 28.50
CA GLN A 177 17.08 -7.09 27.92
C GLN A 177 16.81 -6.40 26.59
N ALA A 178 17.37 -5.21 26.40
CA ALA A 178 17.27 -4.43 25.17
C ALA A 178 18.58 -3.71 24.89
N GLN A 179 18.88 -3.48 23.62
CA GLN A 179 19.99 -2.65 23.20
C GLN A 179 19.58 -1.78 22.01
N TRP A 180 20.18 -0.58 21.96
CA TRP A 180 20.02 0.36 20.86
C TRP A 180 21.38 0.66 20.22
N ILE A 181 21.38 0.72 18.90
CA ILE A 181 22.53 1.05 18.05
C ILE A 181 22.09 2.06 16.97
N PRO A 182 23.03 2.80 16.37
CA PRO A 182 22.76 3.47 15.10
C PRO A 182 22.40 2.46 14.00
N LEU A 183 21.81 2.90 12.88
CA LEU A 183 21.61 2.01 11.71
C LEU A 183 22.92 1.33 11.31
N THR A 184 22.80 0.14 10.72
CA THR A 184 23.95 -0.73 10.44
C THR A 184 25.05 -0.03 9.65
N TYR A 185 24.71 0.75 8.64
CA TYR A 185 25.68 1.27 7.68
C TYR A 185 25.82 2.80 7.79
N VAL A 186 27.06 3.31 7.69
CA VAL A 186 27.37 4.74 7.90
C VAL A 186 26.66 5.62 6.88
N ARG A 187 26.60 5.17 5.62
CA ARG A 187 26.06 5.96 4.51
C ARG A 187 24.58 6.28 4.69
N GLU A 188 23.77 5.35 5.20
CA GLU A 188 22.34 5.54 5.47
C GLU A 188 22.13 6.50 6.64
N ARG A 189 22.96 6.40 7.69
CA ARG A 189 22.93 7.33 8.82
C ARG A 189 23.19 8.78 8.39
N ASN A 190 23.97 8.95 7.33
CA ASN A 190 24.37 10.26 6.83
C ASN A 190 23.50 10.77 5.67
N LEU A 191 22.41 10.08 5.30
CA LEU A 191 21.49 10.57 4.27
C LEU A 191 20.89 11.94 4.66
N PRO A 192 20.66 12.86 3.72
CA PRO A 192 20.15 14.19 4.04
C PRO A 192 18.64 14.23 4.33
N TYR A 193 17.97 13.07 4.28
CA TYR A 193 16.55 12.89 4.54
C TYR A 193 16.33 11.67 5.44
N GLU A 194 15.15 11.61 6.02
CA GLU A 194 14.67 10.49 6.82
C GLU A 194 14.38 9.27 5.94
N ILE A 195 14.45 8.09 6.54
CA ILE A 195 14.30 6.82 5.80
C ILE A 195 13.14 5.99 6.33
N PHE A 196 12.63 5.09 5.51
CA PHE A 196 11.63 4.09 5.86
C PHE A 196 12.19 2.67 5.68
N SER A 197 11.58 1.69 6.35
CA SER A 197 11.99 0.28 6.27
C SER A 197 11.67 -0.36 4.92
N GLU A 198 12.34 -1.45 4.58
CA GLU A 198 12.02 -2.26 3.41
C GLU A 198 10.68 -3.03 3.56
N ASN A 199 10.15 -3.53 2.44
CA ASN A 199 8.92 -4.34 2.39
C ASN A 199 9.14 -5.82 2.76
N PHE A 200 10.37 -6.19 3.12
CA PHE A 200 10.74 -7.59 3.31
C PHE A 200 11.72 -7.77 4.47
N VAL A 201 11.83 -9.01 4.93
CA VAL A 201 12.88 -9.50 5.83
C VAL A 201 13.64 -10.64 5.15
N ILE A 202 14.96 -10.64 5.33
CA ILE A 202 15.83 -11.70 4.82
C ILE A 202 16.43 -12.46 5.99
N PHE A 203 16.26 -13.77 5.98
CA PHE A 203 16.96 -14.69 6.86
C PHE A 203 18.16 -15.29 6.13
N ASN A 204 19.29 -15.25 6.80
CA ASN A 204 20.51 -15.96 6.41
C ASN A 204 20.99 -16.79 7.61
N SER A 205 22.00 -17.61 7.41
CA SER A 205 22.60 -18.38 8.49
C SER A 205 24.11 -18.43 8.32
N TYR A 206 24.81 -18.55 9.44
CA TYR A 206 26.24 -18.81 9.44
C TYR A 206 26.56 -20.01 10.30
N LYS A 207 27.55 -20.73 9.79
CA LYS A 207 28.13 -21.92 10.38
C LYS A 207 29.64 -21.78 10.22
N SER A 208 30.36 -21.95 11.32
CA SER A 208 31.82 -22.11 11.29
C SER A 208 32.19 -23.58 11.26
N ILE A 209 31.71 -24.35 12.25
CA ILE A 209 32.00 -25.79 12.43
C ILE A 209 30.70 -26.63 12.41
N SER A 210 29.55 -25.98 12.21
CA SER A 210 28.25 -26.64 12.18
C SER A 210 28.02 -27.33 10.84
N THR A 211 27.52 -28.56 10.84
CA THR A 211 27.16 -29.31 9.63
C THR A 211 25.75 -28.97 9.15
N TYR A 212 24.87 -28.51 10.05
CA TYR A 212 23.54 -28.02 9.70
C TYR A 212 23.01 -26.93 10.65
N VAL A 213 22.24 -26.00 10.07
CA VAL A 213 21.43 -25.03 10.80
C VAL A 213 20.02 -25.04 10.21
N CYS A 214 19.01 -25.17 11.06
CA CYS A 214 17.61 -25.03 10.72
C CYS A 214 17.03 -23.85 11.51
N VAL A 215 16.50 -22.87 10.79
CA VAL A 215 15.74 -21.77 11.39
C VAL A 215 14.27 -22.11 11.28
N LYS A 216 13.61 -22.27 12.45
CA LYS A 216 12.16 -22.47 12.53
C LYS A 216 11.49 -21.13 12.79
N ILE A 217 10.54 -20.75 11.95
CA ILE A 217 9.82 -19.48 12.06
C ILE A 217 8.35 -19.79 12.30
N TYR A 218 7.83 -19.32 13.43
CA TYR A 218 6.45 -19.55 13.86
C TYR A 218 5.56 -18.35 13.53
N GLN A 219 6.11 -17.14 13.71
CA GLN A 219 5.35 -15.92 13.50
C GLN A 219 6.26 -14.73 13.17
N ILE A 220 5.77 -13.84 12.29
CA ILE A 220 6.31 -12.50 12.06
C ILE A 220 5.16 -11.49 12.10
N GLU A 221 5.30 -10.45 12.91
CA GLU A 221 4.36 -9.33 12.97
C GLU A 221 5.09 -8.00 12.78
N GLN A 222 4.40 -7.02 12.20
CA GLN A 222 4.82 -5.62 12.19
C GLN A 222 3.80 -4.77 12.95
N TRP A 223 4.31 -3.94 13.84
CA TRP A 223 3.53 -3.02 14.67
C TRP A 223 4.04 -1.59 14.51
N ILE A 224 3.12 -0.64 14.53
CA ILE A 224 3.40 0.79 14.51
C ILE A 224 2.66 1.49 15.66
N SER A 225 2.98 2.75 15.92
CA SER A 225 2.16 3.56 16.83
C SER A 225 0.80 3.82 16.19
N GLU A 226 -0.28 3.62 16.93
CA GLU A 226 -1.64 3.85 16.48
C GLU A 226 -2.07 5.27 16.85
N TYR A 227 -2.63 5.98 15.89
CA TYR A 227 -3.31 7.27 16.05
C TYR A 227 -4.73 7.15 15.50
N TYR A 228 -5.61 8.11 15.81
CA TYR A 228 -6.99 8.10 15.28
C TYR A 228 -6.99 7.99 13.76
N ILE A 229 -6.07 8.69 13.11
CA ILE A 229 -5.76 8.52 11.70
C ILE A 229 -4.26 8.33 11.57
N THR A 230 -3.84 7.18 11.08
CA THR A 230 -2.44 6.76 11.01
C THR A 230 -1.98 6.69 9.54
N PRO A 231 -1.12 7.61 9.07
CA PRO A 231 -0.50 7.50 7.76
C PRO A 231 0.44 6.29 7.68
N VAL A 232 0.37 5.55 6.58
CA VAL A 232 1.14 4.31 6.37
C VAL A 232 1.67 4.24 4.93
N GLY A 233 2.74 3.48 4.74
CA GLY A 233 3.22 3.12 3.39
C GLY A 233 2.29 2.14 2.68
N VAL A 234 2.74 1.67 1.51
CA VAL A 234 1.99 0.75 0.64
C VAL A 234 2.87 -0.43 0.20
N THR A 235 2.25 -1.54 -0.18
CA THR A 235 2.94 -2.82 -0.46
C THR A 235 2.86 -3.27 -1.92
N ASP A 236 2.24 -2.48 -2.78
CA ASP A 236 1.80 -2.84 -4.13
C ASP A 236 2.43 -1.96 -5.23
N LEU A 237 3.44 -1.14 -4.88
CA LEU A 237 4.14 -0.26 -5.83
C LEU A 237 5.56 -0.75 -6.10
N GLN A 238 5.83 -1.28 -7.29
CA GLN A 238 7.14 -1.77 -7.72
C GLN A 238 7.90 -0.68 -8.53
N PRO A 239 8.85 0.04 -7.93
CA PRO A 239 9.67 1.03 -8.64
C PRO A 239 10.60 0.38 -9.67
N PHE A 240 10.52 0.85 -10.91
CA PHE A 240 11.36 0.40 -12.02
C PHE A 240 11.92 1.58 -12.82
N GLY A 241 13.08 1.41 -13.44
CA GLY A 241 13.55 2.35 -14.44
C GLY A 241 14.59 1.83 -15.41
N LEU A 242 14.88 2.67 -16.40
CA LEU A 242 15.86 2.43 -17.44
C LEU A 242 17.10 3.30 -17.22
N ASP A 243 18.27 2.68 -17.19
CA ASP A 243 19.55 3.38 -17.21
C ASP A 243 19.90 3.74 -18.64
N GLY A 244 19.88 5.03 -18.95
CA GLY A 244 20.08 5.55 -20.31
C GLY A 244 19.07 6.63 -20.66
N PRO A 245 19.08 7.07 -21.93
CA PRO A 245 18.42 6.19 -22.88
C PRO A 245 19.43 5.52 -23.81
N HIS A 246 19.31 4.20 -23.93
CA HIS A 246 19.95 3.41 -24.98
C HIS A 246 19.29 3.70 -26.36
N PRO A 247 19.83 3.20 -27.49
CA PRO A 247 19.15 3.34 -28.78
C PRO A 247 17.68 2.90 -28.67
N VAL A 248 16.74 3.69 -29.21
CA VAL A 248 15.29 3.45 -29.06
C VAL A 248 14.90 2.03 -29.46
N SER A 249 15.52 1.49 -30.52
CA SER A 249 15.31 0.11 -31.00
C SER A 249 15.69 -1.00 -30.02
N THR A 250 16.26 -0.67 -28.85
CA THR A 250 16.67 -1.64 -27.81
C THR A 250 15.82 -1.59 -26.55
N ILE A 251 14.91 -0.62 -26.46
CA ILE A 251 14.01 -0.39 -25.31
C ILE A 251 12.54 -0.14 -25.70
N GLN A 252 12.26 0.04 -26.99
CA GLN A 252 10.93 0.42 -27.48
C GLN A 252 9.87 -0.66 -27.21
N ASN A 253 10.21 -1.95 -27.34
CA ASN A 253 9.24 -3.02 -27.09
C ASN A 253 8.89 -3.10 -25.61
N GLY A 254 9.89 -3.08 -24.72
CA GLY A 254 9.66 -3.07 -23.27
C GLY A 254 8.88 -1.84 -22.80
N THR A 255 9.24 -0.65 -23.27
CA THR A 255 8.50 0.58 -22.95
C THR A 255 7.07 0.56 -23.49
N ASN A 256 6.86 0.16 -24.75
CA ASN A 256 5.51 0.02 -25.31
C ASN A 256 4.66 -0.99 -24.53
N TYR A 257 5.27 -2.06 -24.02
CA TYR A 257 4.58 -3.05 -23.21
C TYR A 257 4.13 -2.49 -21.86
N LEU A 258 4.97 -1.67 -21.19
CA LEU A 258 4.54 -0.97 -19.98
C LEU A 258 3.39 0.00 -20.28
N LEU A 259 3.50 0.78 -21.36
CA LEU A 259 2.46 1.73 -21.76
C LEU A 259 1.13 1.05 -22.10
N SER A 260 1.15 -0.13 -22.73
CA SER A 260 -0.09 -0.87 -23.04
C SER A 260 -0.82 -1.38 -21.80
N HIS A 261 -0.18 -1.37 -20.63
CA HIS A 261 -0.75 -1.70 -19.33
C HIS A 261 -0.92 -0.48 -18.42
N ASN A 262 -0.81 0.74 -18.96
CA ASN A 262 -0.87 2.00 -18.21
C ASN A 262 0.16 2.09 -17.06
N LEU A 263 1.34 1.50 -17.25
CA LEU A 263 2.42 1.52 -16.26
C LEU A 263 3.42 2.65 -16.55
N SER A 264 3.97 3.21 -15.48
CA SER A 264 5.01 4.25 -15.52
C SER A 264 6.33 3.71 -14.94
N ALA A 265 7.42 4.41 -15.23
CA ALA A 265 8.75 4.08 -14.72
C ALA A 265 9.65 5.34 -14.76
N THR A 266 10.91 5.17 -14.36
CA THR A 266 11.93 6.23 -14.44
C THR A 266 12.83 6.03 -15.66
N VAL A 267 13.23 7.12 -16.33
CA VAL A 267 14.35 7.10 -17.29
C VAL A 267 15.50 7.91 -16.70
N TRP A 268 16.61 7.26 -16.32
CA TRP A 268 17.81 7.95 -15.85
C TRP A 268 18.71 8.33 -17.02
N VAL A 269 18.50 9.55 -17.52
CA VAL A 269 19.11 10.02 -18.76
C VAL A 269 20.61 10.29 -18.59
N ASP A 270 21.40 9.68 -19.46
CA ASP A 270 22.83 9.98 -19.63
C ASP A 270 23.01 11.11 -20.66
N TRP A 271 23.71 12.18 -20.28
CA TRP A 271 23.93 13.35 -21.14
C TRP A 271 24.65 13.00 -22.46
N ASN A 272 25.66 12.13 -22.42
CA ASN A 272 26.39 11.73 -23.63
C ASN A 272 25.50 10.93 -24.58
N ALA A 273 24.51 10.20 -24.06
CA ALA A 273 23.58 9.44 -24.85
C ALA A 273 22.57 10.31 -25.62
N VAL A 274 22.19 11.48 -25.08
CA VAL A 274 21.11 12.31 -25.66
C VAL A 274 21.56 13.59 -26.34
N ARG A 275 22.71 14.17 -25.97
CA ARG A 275 23.10 15.54 -26.38
C ARG A 275 23.03 15.85 -27.88
N ASN A 276 23.16 14.83 -28.73
CA ASN A 276 23.12 14.96 -30.20
C ASN A 276 22.14 13.98 -30.86
N ASP A 277 21.20 13.38 -30.12
CA ASP A 277 20.28 12.36 -30.63
C ASP A 277 18.82 12.82 -30.48
N GLN A 278 18.32 13.53 -31.49
CA GLN A 278 16.96 14.08 -31.48
C GLN A 278 15.89 12.99 -31.36
N THR A 279 16.14 11.80 -31.91
CA THR A 279 15.20 10.67 -31.82
C THR A 279 15.05 10.21 -30.37
N ARG A 280 16.16 10.05 -29.64
CA ARG A 280 16.11 9.72 -28.20
C ARG A 280 15.51 10.83 -27.37
N ILE A 281 15.83 12.10 -27.67
CA ILE A 281 15.25 13.24 -26.97
C ILE A 281 13.72 13.22 -27.10
N GLN A 282 13.19 13.07 -28.32
CA GLN A 282 11.75 13.05 -28.54
C GLN A 282 11.08 11.83 -27.91
N PHE A 283 11.73 10.67 -27.97
CA PHE A 283 11.25 9.46 -27.32
C PHE A 283 11.09 9.65 -25.80
N VAL A 284 12.12 10.15 -25.11
CA VAL A 284 12.07 10.41 -23.66
C VAL A 284 11.08 11.54 -23.34
N LYS A 285 11.01 12.61 -24.14
CA LYS A 285 9.98 13.66 -23.97
C LYS A 285 8.57 13.08 -24.04
N ASN A 286 8.30 12.17 -24.98
CA ASN A 286 7.01 11.52 -25.07
C ASN A 286 6.67 10.72 -23.80
N LEU A 287 7.61 9.92 -23.29
CA LEU A 287 7.41 9.18 -22.03
C LEU A 287 7.11 10.12 -20.85
N VAL A 288 7.90 11.18 -20.69
CA VAL A 288 7.80 12.09 -19.54
C VAL A 288 6.54 12.97 -19.58
N PHE A 289 6.20 13.54 -20.74
CA PHE A 289 5.12 14.51 -20.85
C PHE A 289 3.76 13.88 -21.16
N ASN A 290 3.72 12.76 -21.88
CA ASN A 290 2.46 12.14 -22.32
C ASN A 290 2.10 10.87 -21.54
N HIS A 291 3.04 10.28 -20.80
CA HIS A 291 2.83 9.03 -20.08
C HIS A 291 3.26 9.08 -18.60
N SER A 292 3.53 10.29 -18.08
CA SER A 292 3.87 10.52 -16.67
C SER A 292 5.09 9.72 -16.15
N TRP A 293 6.02 9.35 -17.03
CA TRP A 293 7.29 8.76 -16.60
C TRP A 293 8.15 9.81 -15.88
N GLU A 294 8.96 9.34 -14.92
CA GLU A 294 9.92 10.20 -14.24
C GLU A 294 11.14 10.45 -15.12
N LEU A 295 11.58 11.72 -15.14
CA LEU A 295 12.90 12.09 -15.65
C LEU A 295 13.92 12.02 -14.50
N GLY A 296 14.85 11.08 -14.59
CA GLY A 296 16.05 11.03 -13.74
C GLY A 296 17.32 11.37 -14.53
N ILE A 297 18.45 11.47 -13.84
CA ILE A 297 19.78 11.68 -14.46
C ILE A 297 20.73 10.54 -14.10
N HIS A 298 21.43 10.03 -15.11
CA HIS A 298 22.57 9.14 -14.96
C HIS A 298 23.84 9.93 -15.33
N PHE A 299 24.58 10.40 -14.33
CA PHE A 299 25.77 11.22 -14.58
C PHE A 299 26.81 10.43 -15.37
N THR A 300 27.40 11.07 -16.37
CA THR A 300 28.28 10.40 -17.34
C THR A 300 29.62 9.94 -16.76
N LYS A 301 29.92 10.35 -15.53
CA LYS A 301 31.20 10.15 -14.86
C LYS A 301 31.04 9.31 -13.60
N ARG A 302 32.08 8.53 -13.32
CA ARG A 302 32.29 7.90 -12.01
C ARG A 302 32.70 9.00 -11.03
N LEU A 303 31.74 9.57 -10.30
CA LEU A 303 31.96 10.79 -9.52
C LEU A 303 33.07 10.64 -8.46
N ILE A 304 33.22 9.46 -7.87
CA ILE A 304 34.29 9.17 -6.89
C ILE A 304 35.72 9.26 -7.46
N ASP A 305 35.88 9.23 -8.78
CA ASP A 305 37.19 9.31 -9.43
C ASP A 305 37.68 10.78 -9.54
N TYR A 306 36.86 11.76 -9.14
CA TYR A 306 37.15 13.20 -9.24
C TYR A 306 37.28 13.86 -7.86
N PRO A 307 38.07 14.94 -7.73
CA PRO A 307 38.01 15.82 -6.58
C PRO A 307 36.59 16.34 -6.36
N LEU A 308 36.18 16.52 -5.10
CA LEU A 308 34.79 16.79 -4.75
C LEU A 308 34.22 18.04 -5.46
N ASP A 309 34.97 19.14 -5.49
CA ASP A 309 34.54 20.37 -6.18
C ASP A 309 34.35 20.15 -7.68
N THR A 310 35.22 19.33 -8.31
CA THR A 310 35.09 18.96 -9.72
C THR A 310 33.89 18.04 -9.94
N ALA A 311 33.62 17.10 -9.04
CA ALA A 311 32.44 16.25 -9.09
C ALA A 311 31.15 17.08 -9.01
N PHE A 312 31.08 18.07 -8.11
CA PHE A 312 29.94 18.99 -8.01
C PHE A 312 29.75 19.83 -9.28
N GLN A 313 30.82 20.37 -9.85
CA GLN A 313 30.75 21.08 -11.13
C GLN A 313 30.22 20.19 -12.27
N ILE A 314 30.62 18.91 -12.32
CA ILE A 314 30.08 17.95 -13.28
C ILE A 314 28.57 17.77 -13.06
N MET A 315 28.16 17.59 -11.80
CA MET A 315 26.76 17.40 -11.43
C MET A 315 25.90 18.60 -11.84
N ASP A 316 26.31 19.83 -11.51
CA ASP A 316 25.58 21.06 -11.84
C ASP A 316 25.44 21.26 -13.36
N ASN A 317 26.54 21.03 -14.09
CA ASN A 317 26.56 21.21 -15.54
C ASN A 317 25.65 20.21 -16.24
N GLU A 318 25.75 18.91 -15.91
CA GLU A 318 24.90 17.89 -16.55
C GLU A 318 23.43 18.04 -16.13
N TYR A 319 23.15 18.36 -14.86
CA TYR A 319 21.80 18.68 -14.40
C TYR A 319 21.19 19.85 -15.18
N THR A 320 21.93 20.94 -15.35
CA THR A 320 21.48 22.12 -16.10
C THR A 320 21.24 21.78 -17.58
N ASN A 321 22.16 21.03 -18.19
CA ASN A 321 22.05 20.61 -19.58
C ASN A 321 20.81 19.73 -19.82
N ILE A 322 20.57 18.74 -18.97
CA ILE A 322 19.39 17.87 -19.08
C ILE A 322 18.11 18.66 -18.81
N THR A 323 18.10 19.51 -17.79
CA THR A 323 16.95 20.38 -17.47
C THR A 323 16.57 21.25 -18.67
N ASN A 324 17.55 21.90 -19.30
CA ASN A 324 17.32 22.72 -20.48
C ASN A 324 16.87 21.90 -21.69
N LEU A 325 17.45 20.72 -21.90
CA LEU A 325 17.14 19.86 -23.04
C LEU A 325 15.71 19.33 -22.99
N PHE A 326 15.27 18.88 -21.82
CA PHE A 326 13.95 18.29 -21.62
C PHE A 326 12.87 19.29 -21.20
N GLY A 327 13.24 20.45 -20.66
CA GLY A 327 12.31 21.45 -20.12
C GLY A 327 11.73 21.07 -18.75
N LYS A 328 12.32 20.07 -18.08
CA LYS A 328 11.94 19.58 -16.75
C LYS A 328 13.19 19.19 -15.99
N ALA A 329 13.27 19.56 -14.71
CA ALA A 329 14.36 19.17 -13.84
C ALA A 329 14.29 17.66 -13.52
N PRO A 330 15.42 16.93 -13.56
CA PRO A 330 15.48 15.57 -13.06
C PRO A 330 15.19 15.51 -11.54
N THR A 331 14.53 14.44 -11.08
CA THR A 331 14.12 14.28 -9.66
C THR A 331 14.89 13.20 -8.90
N SER A 332 15.52 12.28 -9.62
CA SER A 332 16.38 11.25 -9.03
C SER A 332 17.63 11.03 -9.85
N TRP A 333 18.65 10.44 -9.22
CA TRP A 333 19.97 10.37 -9.85
C TRP A 333 20.80 9.14 -9.47
N CYS A 334 21.74 8.83 -10.36
CA CYS A 334 22.84 7.90 -10.18
C CYS A 334 24.06 8.36 -10.99
N SER A 335 25.20 7.71 -10.82
CA SER A 335 26.39 7.94 -11.64
C SER A 335 26.87 6.69 -12.34
N LEU A 336 27.72 6.86 -13.35
CA LEU A 336 28.34 5.78 -14.09
C LEU A 336 28.91 4.71 -13.16
N GLN A 337 28.48 3.45 -13.38
CA GLN A 337 28.86 2.27 -12.59
C GLN A 337 28.54 2.39 -11.09
N ASN A 338 27.53 3.19 -10.73
CA ASN A 338 27.16 3.50 -9.36
C ASN A 338 28.34 4.03 -8.54
N ALA A 339 29.31 4.68 -9.19
CA ALA A 339 30.55 5.14 -8.59
C ALA A 339 30.34 6.53 -7.97
N ASP A 340 29.41 6.57 -7.03
CA ASP A 340 29.01 7.72 -6.22
C ASP A 340 29.00 7.35 -4.73
N ASN A 341 28.73 8.32 -3.86
CA ASN A 341 28.79 8.12 -2.42
C ASN A 341 27.86 9.09 -1.68
N ILE A 342 27.87 8.99 -0.35
CA ILE A 342 26.98 9.78 0.50
C ILE A 342 27.21 11.30 0.40
N THR A 343 28.43 11.76 0.16
CA THR A 343 28.73 13.19 0.01
C THR A 343 28.08 13.74 -1.26
N HIS A 344 28.12 12.99 -2.37
CA HIS A 344 27.40 13.35 -3.58
C HIS A 344 25.88 13.35 -3.38
N ALA A 345 25.35 12.40 -2.62
CA ALA A 345 23.92 12.34 -2.29
C ALA A 345 23.45 13.54 -1.46
N GLN A 346 24.25 13.96 -0.48
CA GLN A 346 24.00 15.18 0.30
C GLN A 346 23.98 16.42 -0.59
N TYR A 347 24.94 16.53 -1.52
CA TYR A 347 25.01 17.64 -2.47
C TYR A 347 23.79 17.67 -3.39
N ALA A 348 23.49 16.56 -4.08
CA ALA A 348 22.37 16.45 -5.00
C ALA A 348 21.03 16.80 -4.33
N TYR A 349 20.80 16.31 -3.11
CA TYR A 349 19.56 16.61 -2.40
C TYR A 349 19.46 18.10 -2.03
N LYS A 350 20.54 18.68 -1.48
CA LYS A 350 20.53 20.06 -0.98
C LYS A 350 20.54 21.11 -2.11
N HIS A 351 21.25 20.84 -3.20
CA HIS A 351 21.52 21.83 -4.25
C HIS A 351 20.74 21.59 -5.54
N LEU A 352 20.37 20.33 -5.81
CA LEU A 352 19.69 19.94 -7.06
C LEU A 352 18.29 19.36 -6.81
N ASN A 353 17.87 19.23 -5.54
CA ASN A 353 16.58 18.67 -5.14
C ASN A 353 16.32 17.25 -5.70
N MET A 354 17.37 16.41 -5.75
CA MET A 354 17.28 15.05 -6.29
C MET A 354 17.47 13.97 -5.22
N VAL A 355 16.69 12.88 -5.34
CA VAL A 355 16.80 11.70 -4.49
C VAL A 355 17.83 10.72 -5.06
N TRP A 356 18.63 10.12 -4.18
CA TRP A 356 19.72 9.24 -4.57
C TRP A 356 19.23 7.80 -4.79
N ARG A 357 19.39 7.30 -6.02
CA ARG A 357 18.97 5.95 -6.40
C ARG A 357 19.84 4.85 -5.78
N ASN A 358 21.14 5.08 -5.62
CA ASN A 358 22.09 4.01 -5.23
C ASN A 358 22.21 3.77 -3.72
N GLY A 359 21.34 4.38 -2.90
CA GLY A 359 21.28 4.08 -1.46
C GLY A 359 20.63 2.72 -1.16
N ARG A 360 20.64 2.29 0.12
CA ARG A 360 19.86 1.11 0.57
C ARG A 360 18.35 1.30 0.56
N ILE A 361 17.89 2.54 0.55
CA ILE A 361 16.50 2.85 0.24
C ILE A 361 16.21 2.68 -1.27
N GLY A 362 17.24 2.51 -2.09
CA GLY A 362 17.14 2.43 -3.53
C GLY A 362 17.59 1.08 -4.06
N VAL A 363 18.28 1.08 -5.20
CA VAL A 363 18.68 -0.15 -5.92
C VAL A 363 19.73 -0.98 -5.17
N HIS A 364 20.29 -0.45 -4.07
CA HIS A 364 21.21 -1.18 -3.20
C HIS A 364 20.56 -1.67 -1.91
N ALA A 365 19.23 -1.70 -1.81
CA ALA A 365 18.51 -2.37 -0.71
C ALA A 365 19.07 -3.78 -0.47
N ILE A 366 19.35 -4.48 -1.58
CA ILE A 366 20.08 -5.73 -1.59
C ILE A 366 21.30 -5.59 -2.48
N ALA A 367 22.47 -5.90 -1.92
CA ALA A 367 23.72 -5.81 -2.65
C ALA A 367 23.71 -6.72 -3.88
N ASN A 368 24.12 -6.18 -5.04
CA ASN A 368 24.24 -6.88 -6.33
C ASN A 368 22.94 -7.37 -6.97
N LEU A 369 21.76 -6.93 -6.49
CA LEU A 369 20.48 -7.40 -7.03
C LEU A 369 19.63 -6.31 -7.70
N GLY A 370 19.82 -5.02 -7.37
CA GLY A 370 18.97 -3.95 -7.91
C GLY A 370 19.02 -3.78 -9.44
N ASN A 371 19.97 -4.41 -10.13
CA ASN A 371 19.89 -4.53 -11.57
C ASN A 371 19.01 -5.73 -11.94
N LEU A 372 17.97 -5.49 -12.72
CA LEU A 372 17.12 -6.50 -13.34
C LEU A 372 17.77 -6.88 -14.68
N ASP A 373 18.54 -7.97 -14.66
CA ASP A 373 19.25 -8.49 -15.82
C ASP A 373 19.22 -10.04 -15.86
N ASP A 374 19.62 -10.65 -16.97
CA ASP A 374 19.60 -12.11 -17.09
C ASP A 374 20.54 -12.83 -16.11
N LYS A 375 21.55 -12.14 -15.57
CA LYS A 375 22.49 -12.69 -14.60
C LYS A 375 21.86 -12.79 -13.20
N THR A 376 21.08 -11.80 -12.83
CA THR A 376 20.32 -11.70 -11.56
C THR A 376 18.94 -12.34 -11.67
N TRP A 377 18.49 -12.69 -12.88
CA TRP A 377 17.19 -13.30 -13.15
C TRP A 377 16.82 -14.47 -12.24
N PRO A 378 17.71 -15.41 -11.88
CA PRO A 378 17.35 -16.49 -10.96
C PRO A 378 16.76 -15.99 -9.63
N ALA A 379 17.24 -14.86 -9.12
CA ALA A 379 16.73 -14.27 -7.89
C ALA A 379 15.37 -13.58 -8.09
N TRP A 380 15.19 -12.87 -9.21
CA TRP A 380 13.92 -12.23 -9.58
C TRP A 380 12.83 -13.26 -9.90
N ASN A 381 13.18 -14.33 -10.62
CA ASN A 381 12.29 -15.43 -10.97
C ASN A 381 11.74 -16.16 -9.73
N ALA A 382 12.56 -16.29 -8.67
CA ALA A 382 12.11 -16.88 -7.41
C ALA A 382 11.07 -16.04 -6.66
N SER A 383 10.97 -14.75 -6.98
CA SER A 383 10.08 -13.78 -6.31
C SER A 383 8.78 -13.49 -7.05
N LEU A 384 8.55 -14.14 -8.20
CA LEU A 384 7.36 -13.90 -9.02
C LEU A 384 6.08 -14.16 -8.22
N GLY A 385 5.26 -13.11 -8.03
CA GLY A 385 4.00 -13.13 -7.30
C GLY A 385 4.15 -13.10 -5.77
N ALA A 386 5.36 -12.87 -5.27
CA ALA A 386 5.66 -12.82 -3.84
C ALA A 386 5.49 -11.42 -3.21
N HIS A 387 5.13 -10.40 -4.02
CA HIS A 387 5.09 -8.98 -3.62
C HIS A 387 6.44 -8.51 -3.05
N TRP A 388 7.55 -8.94 -3.65
CA TRP A 388 8.88 -8.51 -3.22
C TRP A 388 9.25 -7.15 -3.80
N ILE A 389 8.87 -6.10 -3.09
CA ILE A 389 9.02 -4.72 -3.57
C ILE A 389 10.38 -4.12 -3.21
N MET A 390 11.14 -3.73 -4.23
CA MET A 390 12.33 -2.86 -4.08
C MET A 390 12.71 -2.15 -5.38
N PRO A 391 13.31 -0.95 -5.34
CA PRO A 391 13.83 -0.28 -6.53
C PRO A 391 14.75 -1.17 -7.37
N CYS A 392 14.45 -1.27 -8.66
CA CYS A 392 15.31 -1.92 -9.63
C CYS A 392 15.43 -1.10 -10.92
N PHE A 393 16.43 -1.45 -11.73
CA PHE A 393 16.65 -0.83 -13.02
C PHE A 393 17.15 -1.87 -14.03
N THR A 394 17.13 -1.53 -15.32
CA THR A 394 17.84 -2.29 -16.36
C THR A 394 18.36 -1.35 -17.42
N HIS A 395 19.27 -1.81 -18.28
CA HIS A 395 19.78 -1.02 -19.40
C HIS A 395 18.89 -1.17 -20.64
N ARG A 396 18.61 -2.41 -21.05
CA ARG A 396 17.84 -2.73 -22.26
C ARG A 396 16.85 -3.85 -22.01
N THR A 397 15.77 -3.85 -22.77
CA THR A 397 14.65 -4.79 -22.61
C THR A 397 14.37 -5.62 -23.85
N ASP A 398 14.91 -5.28 -25.02
CA ASP A 398 14.38 -5.81 -26.29
C ASP A 398 15.30 -6.84 -26.96
N GLN A 399 16.44 -7.17 -26.36
CA GLN A 399 17.42 -8.07 -26.94
C GLN A 399 17.29 -9.50 -26.38
N GLU A 400 17.47 -10.49 -27.25
CA GLU A 400 17.43 -11.93 -26.92
C GLU A 400 18.66 -12.65 -27.50
N PRO A 401 19.52 -13.31 -26.71
CA PRO A 401 19.65 -13.13 -25.26
C PRO A 401 20.09 -11.69 -24.94
N ALA A 402 19.87 -11.26 -23.71
CA ALA A 402 20.31 -9.95 -23.25
C ALA A 402 21.84 -9.84 -23.22
N ILE A 403 22.32 -8.61 -23.39
CA ILE A 403 23.72 -8.27 -23.06
C ILE A 403 23.86 -7.99 -21.56
N ASP A 404 25.10 -7.85 -21.10
CA ASP A 404 25.41 -7.45 -19.74
C ASP A 404 24.57 -6.25 -19.28
N TYR A 405 24.08 -6.36 -18.05
CA TYR A 405 23.23 -5.39 -17.36
C TYR A 405 21.86 -5.14 -18.00
N SER A 406 21.46 -5.96 -18.98
CA SER A 406 20.17 -5.91 -19.63
C SER A 406 19.37 -7.18 -19.33
N ILE A 407 18.06 -7.11 -19.50
CA ILE A 407 17.15 -8.26 -19.34
C ILE A 407 16.60 -8.70 -20.69
N SER A 408 16.47 -10.01 -20.88
CA SER A 408 15.86 -10.56 -22.09
C SER A 408 14.38 -10.18 -22.13
N TYR A 409 13.87 -9.85 -23.31
CA TYR A 409 12.48 -9.39 -23.46
C TYR A 409 11.47 -10.36 -22.84
N SER A 410 11.65 -11.66 -23.07
CA SER A 410 10.82 -12.72 -22.48
C SER A 410 10.83 -12.72 -20.93
N ASN A 411 11.99 -12.52 -20.31
CA ASN A 411 12.13 -12.40 -18.87
C ASN A 411 11.49 -11.10 -18.35
N PHE A 412 11.67 -9.99 -19.06
CA PHE A 412 11.06 -8.71 -18.71
C PHE A 412 9.52 -8.80 -18.71
N ILE A 413 8.94 -9.37 -19.76
CA ILE A 413 7.48 -9.59 -19.86
C ILE A 413 6.99 -10.50 -18.74
N THR A 414 7.73 -11.56 -18.42
CA THR A 414 7.39 -12.47 -17.31
C THR A 414 7.38 -11.72 -15.97
N TRP A 415 8.38 -10.88 -15.74
CA TRP A 415 8.50 -10.06 -14.53
C TRP A 415 7.34 -9.07 -14.40
N VAL A 416 7.07 -8.27 -15.45
CA VAL A 416 5.97 -7.29 -15.46
C VAL A 416 4.62 -7.96 -15.22
N ASN A 417 4.31 -9.05 -15.94
CA ASN A 417 3.06 -9.79 -15.76
C ASN A 417 2.89 -10.32 -14.35
N SER A 418 3.97 -10.72 -13.70
CA SER A 418 3.90 -11.25 -12.35
C SER A 418 3.41 -10.21 -11.34
N TYR A 419 3.84 -8.95 -11.47
CA TYR A 419 3.35 -7.85 -10.63
C TYR A 419 1.91 -7.47 -10.97
N ILE A 420 1.57 -7.35 -12.26
CA ILE A 420 0.18 -7.06 -12.68
C ILE A 420 -0.78 -8.13 -12.13
N ASN A 421 -0.45 -9.41 -12.31
CA ASN A 421 -1.28 -10.53 -11.87
C ASN A 421 -1.38 -10.66 -10.34
N SER A 422 -0.55 -9.93 -9.60
CA SER A 422 -0.56 -9.88 -8.13
C SER A 422 -1.08 -8.54 -7.60
N ASN A 423 -1.82 -7.79 -8.43
CA ASN A 423 -2.37 -6.48 -8.11
C ASN A 423 -1.32 -5.45 -7.66
N CYS A 424 -0.09 -5.58 -8.16
CA CYS A 424 0.96 -4.59 -7.98
C CYS A 424 1.08 -3.73 -9.23
N THR A 425 1.40 -2.46 -9.05
CA THR A 425 1.63 -1.48 -10.11
C THR A 425 3.12 -1.17 -10.21
N LEU A 426 3.68 -1.22 -11.42
CA LEU A 426 4.99 -0.66 -11.67
C LEU A 426 4.87 0.86 -11.75
N CYS A 427 5.79 1.56 -11.08
CA CYS A 427 5.79 3.01 -10.98
C CYS A 427 7.20 3.58 -11.10
N SER A 428 7.28 4.91 -11.15
CA SER A 428 8.56 5.60 -11.08
C SER A 428 9.18 5.53 -9.68
N PHE A 429 10.52 5.64 -9.62
CA PHE A 429 11.27 5.65 -8.38
C PHE A 429 10.83 6.78 -7.43
N ILE A 430 10.61 7.99 -7.95
CA ILE A 430 10.24 9.14 -7.10
C ILE A 430 8.81 9.05 -6.57
N GLU A 431 7.88 8.52 -7.36
CA GLU A 431 6.51 8.25 -6.95
C GLU A 431 6.48 7.24 -5.80
N TRP A 432 7.15 6.10 -6.00
CA TRP A 432 7.33 5.12 -4.93
C TRP A 432 7.96 5.76 -3.68
N PHE A 433 9.08 6.49 -3.84
CA PHE A 433 9.81 7.06 -2.71
C PHE A 433 8.94 7.98 -1.85
N TYR A 434 8.20 8.91 -2.46
CA TYR A 434 7.35 9.84 -1.71
C TYR A 434 6.08 9.20 -1.15
N ILE A 435 5.50 8.21 -1.83
CA ILE A 435 4.37 7.45 -1.27
C ILE A 435 4.80 6.65 -0.04
N GLN A 436 5.97 5.99 -0.05
CA GLN A 436 6.47 5.28 1.14
C GLN A 436 6.84 6.23 2.29
N ARG A 437 7.25 7.46 1.98
CA ARG A 437 7.45 8.53 2.97
C ARG A 437 6.18 9.11 3.55
N SER A 438 5.00 8.65 3.15
CA SER A 438 3.73 9.13 3.72
C SER A 438 3.69 9.08 5.25
N SER A 439 4.29 8.04 5.85
CA SER A 439 4.40 7.92 7.32
C SER A 439 5.28 8.97 8.01
N ILE A 440 5.99 9.79 7.24
CA ILE A 440 6.90 10.85 7.68
C ILE A 440 6.28 12.21 7.35
N ASP A 441 5.92 12.40 6.08
CA ASP A 441 5.62 13.72 5.54
C ASP A 441 4.12 14.07 5.64
N THR A 442 3.25 13.08 5.87
CA THR A 442 1.80 13.32 5.98
C THR A 442 1.43 13.75 7.38
N TYR A 443 0.75 14.88 7.49
CA TYR A 443 0.15 15.34 8.74
C TYR A 443 -1.30 15.77 8.51
N LEU A 444 -2.06 15.76 9.60
CA LEU A 444 -3.51 15.94 9.57
C LEU A 444 -3.89 17.07 10.50
N THR A 445 -4.86 17.87 10.06
CA THR A 445 -5.35 19.04 10.79
C THR A 445 -6.86 19.04 10.81
N ASP A 446 -7.46 19.90 11.64
CA ASP A 446 -8.92 20.07 11.70
C ASP A 446 -9.66 18.75 11.91
N ILE A 447 -9.14 17.95 12.84
CA ILE A 447 -9.71 16.65 13.18
C ILE A 447 -10.87 16.88 14.14
N TYR A 448 -12.07 16.52 13.70
CA TYR A 448 -13.28 16.61 14.49
C TYR A 448 -14.01 15.27 14.46
N GLY A 449 -14.22 14.68 15.63
CA GLY A 449 -15.10 13.54 15.84
C GLY A 449 -16.36 13.98 16.56
N ASP A 450 -17.53 13.50 16.14
CA ASP A 450 -18.80 13.74 16.86
C ASP A 450 -19.43 12.45 17.40
N GLU A 451 -20.47 12.63 18.21
CA GLU A 451 -21.28 11.57 18.83
C GLU A 451 -22.01 10.67 17.81
N ASN A 452 -22.17 11.13 16.56
CA ASN A 452 -22.82 10.38 15.48
C ASN A 452 -21.84 9.47 14.73
N ARG A 453 -20.61 9.30 15.24
CA ARG A 453 -19.51 8.60 14.56
C ARG A 453 -19.16 9.29 13.23
N THR A 454 -19.21 10.61 13.18
CA THR A 454 -18.68 11.38 12.05
C THR A 454 -17.24 11.76 12.38
N ILE A 455 -16.31 11.47 11.48
CA ILE A 455 -14.92 11.96 11.55
C ILE A 455 -14.68 12.88 10.37
N ASN A 456 -14.25 14.11 10.64
CA ASN A 456 -13.78 15.06 9.62
C ASN A 456 -12.31 15.36 9.85
N PHE A 457 -11.53 15.51 8.79
CA PHE A 457 -10.14 15.94 8.86
C PHE A 457 -9.65 16.49 7.53
N ILE A 458 -8.60 17.31 7.57
CA ILE A 458 -7.86 17.76 6.38
C ILE A 458 -6.53 17.01 6.32
N ALA A 459 -6.25 16.40 5.17
CA ALA A 459 -4.96 15.77 4.89
C ALA A 459 -3.99 16.74 4.22
N HIS A 460 -2.75 16.75 4.68
CA HIS A 460 -1.62 17.45 4.06
C HIS A 460 -0.54 16.43 3.71
N THR A 461 -0.23 16.27 2.43
CA THR A 461 0.72 15.27 1.95
C THR A 461 1.93 15.93 1.26
N ASN A 462 2.90 15.13 0.83
CA ASN A 462 4.12 15.62 0.16
C ASN A 462 3.95 15.83 -1.35
N GLY A 463 2.73 16.08 -1.83
CA GLY A 463 2.39 16.19 -3.24
C GLY A 463 2.09 14.85 -3.93
N TYR A 464 2.24 13.73 -3.23
CA TYR A 464 1.75 12.41 -3.62
C TYR A 464 0.61 11.98 -2.69
N HIS A 465 -0.30 11.11 -3.16
CA HIS A 465 -1.34 10.59 -2.29
C HIS A 465 -0.72 9.77 -1.15
N SER A 466 -1.39 9.76 0.00
CA SER A 466 -0.98 9.00 1.18
C SER A 466 -2.06 7.97 1.52
N ARG A 467 -1.66 6.78 1.94
CA ARG A 467 -2.60 5.82 2.54
C ARG A 467 -2.73 6.13 4.02
N VAL A 468 -3.97 6.17 4.52
CA VAL A 468 -4.26 6.33 5.95
C VAL A 468 -5.08 5.15 6.45
N ILE A 469 -4.83 4.75 7.69
CA ILE A 469 -5.68 3.83 8.45
C ILE A 469 -6.38 4.64 9.53
N VAL A 470 -7.70 4.65 9.52
CA VAL A 470 -8.53 5.36 10.49
C VAL A 470 -9.11 4.36 11.47
N LYS A 471 -8.96 4.64 12.76
CA LYS A 471 -9.68 3.92 13.81
C LYS A 471 -11.16 4.28 13.75
N TYR A 472 -11.92 3.38 13.15
CA TYR A 472 -13.33 3.55 12.87
C TYR A 472 -13.94 2.16 12.70
N THR A 473 -14.88 1.77 13.55
CA THR A 473 -15.64 0.52 13.44
C THR A 473 -16.65 0.64 12.29
N PRO A 474 -16.40 0.06 11.10
CA PRO A 474 -17.29 0.24 9.97
C PRO A 474 -18.53 -0.63 10.11
N ASN A 475 -19.64 -0.12 9.58
CA ASN A 475 -20.87 -0.87 9.33
C ASN A 475 -21.23 -0.78 7.84
N GLU A 476 -22.28 -1.48 7.41
CA GLU A 476 -22.72 -1.49 6.00
C GLU A 476 -23.08 -0.10 5.43
N TYR A 477 -23.37 0.86 6.32
CA TYR A 477 -23.73 2.24 5.98
C TYR A 477 -22.55 3.19 6.01
N THR A 478 -21.36 2.75 6.40
CA THR A 478 -20.17 3.61 6.47
C THR A 478 -19.79 4.07 5.08
N ARG A 479 -19.57 5.38 4.92
CA ARG A 479 -19.14 6.04 3.69
C ARG A 479 -18.02 7.01 4.02
N VAL A 480 -17.13 7.22 3.03
CA VAL A 480 -16.06 8.21 3.08
C VAL A 480 -16.27 9.16 1.91
N PHE A 481 -16.27 10.46 2.17
CA PHE A 481 -16.45 11.50 1.17
C PHE A 481 -15.27 12.46 1.20
N ASP A 482 -14.89 12.98 0.04
CA ASP A 482 -14.05 14.18 -0.02
C ASP A 482 -14.90 15.46 0.09
N ASN A 483 -14.25 16.63 0.17
CA ASN A 483 -14.91 17.93 0.21
C ASN A 483 -15.68 18.31 -1.06
N LYS A 484 -15.56 17.54 -2.15
CA LYS A 484 -16.33 17.69 -3.39
C LYS A 484 -17.58 16.80 -3.39
N GLY A 485 -17.77 15.99 -2.34
CA GLY A 485 -18.84 15.00 -2.25
C GLY A 485 -18.57 13.72 -3.05
N THR A 486 -17.33 13.52 -3.53
CA THR A 486 -16.90 12.30 -4.20
C THR A 486 -16.86 11.16 -3.19
N LEU A 487 -17.50 10.05 -3.51
CA LEU A 487 -17.41 8.84 -2.70
C LEU A 487 -16.02 8.21 -2.86
N ILE A 488 -15.33 8.03 -1.74
CA ILE A 488 -14.03 7.38 -1.67
C ILE A 488 -14.22 5.92 -1.25
N THR A 489 -13.66 5.02 -2.04
CA THR A 489 -13.61 3.60 -1.68
C THR A 489 -12.66 3.41 -0.51
N TYR A 490 -13.10 2.67 0.52
CA TYR A 490 -12.26 2.25 1.63
C TYR A 490 -12.21 0.72 1.71
N GLU A 491 -11.16 0.21 2.33
CA GLU A 491 -11.03 -1.20 2.72
C GLU A 491 -11.26 -1.35 4.22
N LYS A 492 -11.93 -2.42 4.63
CA LYS A 492 -12.00 -2.82 6.04
C LYS A 492 -10.70 -3.52 6.40
N ILE A 493 -9.90 -2.93 7.28
CA ILE A 493 -8.61 -3.50 7.72
C ILE A 493 -8.84 -4.55 8.79
N ASP A 494 -9.69 -4.23 9.76
CA ASP A 494 -10.20 -5.13 10.79
C ASP A 494 -11.57 -4.60 11.28
N ASP A 495 -12.07 -5.11 12.41
CA ASP A 495 -13.36 -4.70 12.94
C ASP A 495 -13.41 -3.25 13.43
N ASP A 496 -12.26 -2.63 13.72
CA ASP A 496 -12.14 -1.29 14.30
C ASP A 496 -11.37 -0.31 13.41
N HIS A 497 -11.01 -0.70 12.18
CA HIS A 497 -10.23 0.13 11.27
C HIS A 497 -10.68 0.07 9.82
N ILE A 498 -10.63 1.23 9.16
CA ILE A 498 -10.74 1.36 7.70
C ILE A 498 -9.49 1.99 7.10
N GLY A 499 -9.15 1.62 5.87
CA GLY A 499 -8.03 2.17 5.11
C GLY A 499 -8.50 2.83 3.81
N PHE A 500 -7.91 3.96 3.44
CA PHE A 500 -8.13 4.60 2.13
C PHE A 500 -7.02 5.59 1.79
N PHE A 501 -7.00 6.07 0.55
CA PHE A 501 -6.06 7.08 0.08
C PHE A 501 -6.59 8.50 0.28
N VAL A 502 -5.70 9.40 0.68
CA VAL A 502 -5.95 10.83 0.84
C VAL A 502 -5.01 11.64 -0.04
N GLU A 503 -5.51 12.77 -0.52
CA GLU A 503 -4.80 13.75 -1.34
C GLU A 503 -4.50 15.02 -0.54
N ASP A 504 -3.52 15.78 -1.03
CA ASP A 504 -3.06 17.01 -0.39
C ASP A 504 -4.15 18.09 -0.36
N ASN A 505 -4.28 18.76 0.79
CA ASN A 505 -5.23 19.85 1.02
C ASN A 505 -6.70 19.49 0.75
N ILE A 506 -7.07 18.21 0.90
CA ILE A 506 -8.46 17.74 0.79
C ILE A 506 -9.03 17.44 2.18
N THR A 507 -10.27 17.88 2.41
CA THR A 507 -11.05 17.50 3.60
C THR A 507 -11.78 16.19 3.32
N TYR A 508 -11.73 15.28 4.28
CA TYR A 508 -12.42 14.00 4.24
C TYR A 508 -13.44 13.89 5.36
N THR A 509 -14.58 13.31 5.05
CA THR A 509 -15.66 13.00 6.00
C THR A 509 -15.94 11.51 5.98
N ILE A 510 -15.82 10.86 7.14
CA ILE A 510 -16.23 9.48 7.37
C ILE A 510 -17.50 9.54 8.19
N ALA A 511 -18.58 8.96 7.70
CA ALA A 511 -19.85 8.94 8.40
C ALA A 511 -20.64 7.67 8.06
N PRO A 512 -21.48 7.17 8.99
CA PRO A 512 -22.58 6.32 8.57
C PRO A 512 -23.55 7.17 7.76
N LEU A 513 -24.01 6.68 6.61
CA LEU A 513 -25.10 7.31 5.88
C LEU A 513 -26.39 7.16 6.71
N VAL A 514 -26.67 8.15 7.54
CA VAL A 514 -27.88 8.26 8.36
C VAL A 514 -28.69 9.41 7.80
N ILE A 515 -29.75 9.12 7.06
CA ILE A 515 -30.74 10.14 6.70
C ILE A 515 -31.60 10.37 7.94
N LYS A 516 -31.58 11.57 8.51
CA LYS A 516 -32.44 11.89 9.65
C LYS A 516 -33.83 12.23 9.12
N SER A 517 -34.83 11.86 9.89
CA SER A 517 -36.25 11.98 9.57
C SER A 517 -36.78 13.42 9.40
N GLU A 518 -36.01 14.43 9.80
CA GLU A 518 -36.33 15.84 9.60
C GLU A 518 -35.70 16.42 8.31
N ASP A 519 -34.85 15.64 7.62
CA ASP A 519 -34.21 16.07 6.38
C ASP A 519 -35.17 15.89 5.20
N ASN A 520 -35.40 16.96 4.44
CA ASN A 520 -36.04 16.85 3.13
C ASN A 520 -35.14 16.01 2.21
N ILE A 521 -35.63 14.87 1.73
CA ILE A 521 -34.89 14.05 0.77
C ILE A 521 -35.12 14.64 -0.62
N PHE A 522 -34.05 15.20 -1.19
CA PHE A 522 -34.06 15.69 -2.56
C PHE A 522 -33.52 14.60 -3.49
N VAL A 523 -34.39 14.08 -4.35
CA VAL A 523 -33.98 13.13 -5.40
C VAL A 523 -33.89 13.89 -6.72
N LYS A 524 -32.67 14.09 -7.22
CA LYS A 524 -32.44 14.68 -8.54
C LYS A 524 -32.25 13.58 -9.58
N ILE A 525 -33.16 13.53 -10.55
CA ILE A 525 -33.12 12.56 -11.66
C ILE A 525 -32.63 13.29 -12.91
N GLU A 526 -31.40 13.01 -13.36
CA GLU A 526 -30.73 13.82 -14.39
C GLU A 526 -30.94 13.33 -15.83
N LYS A 527 -31.57 12.17 -16.08
CA LYS A 527 -31.88 11.74 -17.45
C LYS A 527 -33.01 10.71 -17.53
N TRP A 528 -33.98 10.95 -18.42
CA TRP A 528 -35.16 10.10 -18.60
C TRP A 528 -35.10 9.21 -19.85
N THR A 529 -35.61 7.99 -19.69
CA THR A 529 -36.07 7.10 -20.77
C THR A 529 -37.49 6.62 -20.41
N GLU A 530 -38.31 6.13 -21.35
CA GLU A 530 -39.75 5.76 -21.19
C GLU A 530 -40.05 4.62 -20.19
N ARG A 531 -39.19 4.34 -19.21
CA ARG A 531 -39.32 3.24 -18.25
C ARG A 531 -39.90 3.72 -16.92
N GLN A 532 -40.64 2.84 -16.25
CA GLN A 532 -41.09 3.02 -14.88
C GLN A 532 -39.92 2.77 -13.90
N TYR A 533 -39.81 3.59 -12.86
CA TYR A 533 -38.78 3.45 -11.83
C TYR A 533 -39.45 3.33 -10.45
N SER A 534 -38.88 2.51 -9.58
CA SER A 534 -39.37 2.34 -8.21
C SER A 534 -38.23 2.59 -7.24
N PHE A 535 -38.51 3.35 -6.17
CA PHE A 535 -37.54 3.66 -5.13
C PHE A 535 -38.03 3.10 -3.80
N TYR A 536 -37.15 2.43 -3.07
CA TYR A 536 -37.47 1.91 -1.74
C TYR A 536 -36.77 2.78 -0.70
N LEU A 537 -37.55 3.43 0.15
CA LEU A 537 -37.06 4.08 1.36
C LEU A 537 -37.46 3.19 2.55
N ILE A 538 -36.49 2.52 3.14
CA ILE A 538 -36.70 1.64 4.29
C ILE A 538 -36.17 2.40 5.50
N SER A 539 -36.98 2.63 6.53
CA SER A 539 -36.52 3.14 7.84
C SER A 539 -36.91 2.12 8.90
N ASN A 540 -36.15 2.06 10.00
CA ASN A 540 -36.43 1.13 11.11
C ASN A 540 -37.83 1.36 11.73
N ASP A 541 -38.42 2.55 11.58
CA ASP A 541 -39.74 2.88 12.14
C ASP A 541 -40.82 3.15 11.07
N ILE A 542 -40.45 3.29 9.79
CA ILE A 542 -41.39 3.45 8.68
C ILE A 542 -40.92 2.66 7.44
N ASN A 543 -41.75 1.72 7.00
CA ASN A 543 -41.70 1.22 5.63
C ASN A 543 -42.41 2.25 4.73
N CYS A 544 -41.64 3.02 3.95
CA CYS A 544 -42.16 4.00 3.02
C CYS A 544 -41.75 3.65 1.58
N LEU A 545 -42.63 2.97 0.85
CA LEU A 545 -42.44 2.70 -0.56
C LEU A 545 -42.77 3.94 -1.39
N ILE A 546 -41.80 4.52 -2.10
CA ILE A 546 -42.07 5.63 -3.04
C ILE A 546 -41.98 5.12 -4.48
N PHE A 547 -43.12 5.09 -5.14
CA PHE A 547 -43.22 4.68 -6.53
C PHE A 547 -43.47 5.91 -7.41
N ILE A 548 -42.62 6.12 -8.43
CA ILE A 548 -42.75 7.24 -9.36
C ILE A 548 -43.06 6.68 -10.74
N ARG A 549 -44.28 6.92 -11.22
CA ARG A 549 -44.73 6.47 -12.53
C ARG A 549 -44.69 7.63 -13.51
N THR A 550 -43.87 7.49 -14.55
CA THR A 550 -43.85 8.43 -15.66
C THR A 550 -45.08 8.21 -16.57
N MET A 551 -45.73 9.30 -16.94
CA MET A 551 -46.89 9.35 -17.82
C MET A 551 -46.44 9.70 -19.25
N LYS A 552 -47.28 9.37 -20.25
CA LYS A 552 -46.95 9.57 -21.67
C LYS A 552 -46.80 11.03 -22.08
N ASP A 553 -47.42 11.94 -21.34
CA ASP A 553 -47.33 13.39 -21.56
C ASP A 553 -46.09 14.02 -20.90
N GLY A 554 -45.25 13.21 -20.25
CA GLY A 554 -44.05 13.65 -19.54
C GLY A 554 -44.28 13.95 -18.06
N SER A 555 -45.53 14.08 -17.61
CA SER A 555 -45.83 14.21 -16.17
C SER A 555 -45.48 12.93 -15.40
N TYR A 556 -45.43 13.00 -14.07
CA TYR A 556 -45.20 11.83 -13.24
C TYR A 556 -46.13 11.79 -12.03
N ASP A 557 -46.68 10.60 -11.78
CA ASP A 557 -47.44 10.29 -10.58
C ASP A 557 -46.49 9.79 -9.51
N ILE A 558 -46.59 10.35 -8.31
CA ILE A 558 -45.87 9.89 -7.14
C ILE A 558 -46.85 9.13 -6.26
N TYR A 559 -46.46 7.94 -5.83
CA TYR A 559 -47.19 7.11 -4.90
C TYR A 559 -46.34 6.86 -3.67
N VAL A 560 -46.96 6.90 -2.50
CA VAL A 560 -46.34 6.62 -1.21
C VAL A 560 -47.10 5.48 -0.56
N ASN A 561 -46.41 4.37 -0.25
CA ASN A 561 -47.00 3.14 0.25
C ASN A 561 -48.15 2.60 -0.61
N GLY A 562 -48.01 2.75 -1.93
CA GLY A 562 -49.02 2.36 -2.91
C GLY A 562 -50.20 3.33 -3.06
N ASN A 563 -50.27 4.38 -2.25
CA ASN A 563 -51.29 5.42 -2.38
C ASN A 563 -50.80 6.55 -3.27
N PHE A 564 -51.60 6.94 -4.25
CA PHE A 564 -51.32 8.10 -5.09
C PHE A 564 -51.25 9.38 -4.23
N LEU A 565 -50.15 10.12 -4.37
CA LEU A 565 -49.91 11.37 -3.67
C LEU A 565 -50.24 12.58 -4.56
N LYS A 566 -49.60 12.68 -5.72
CA LYS A 566 -49.77 13.80 -6.66
C LYS A 566 -49.21 13.47 -8.04
N THR A 567 -49.64 14.24 -9.04
CA THR A 567 -49.02 14.31 -10.37
C THR A 567 -48.26 15.62 -10.49
N GLU A 568 -47.03 15.60 -11.01
CA GLU A 568 -46.19 16.77 -11.26
C GLU A 568 -45.87 16.87 -12.76
N GLU A 569 -45.96 18.07 -13.34
CA GLU A 569 -45.66 18.32 -14.75
C GLU A 569 -44.15 18.57 -14.97
N THR A 570 -43.62 18.11 -16.10
CA THR A 570 -42.23 18.38 -16.48
C THR A 570 -42.01 19.86 -16.79
N SER A 571 -41.42 20.58 -15.83
CA SER A 571 -40.50 21.66 -16.18
C SER A 571 -39.08 21.09 -16.17
N THR A 572 -38.24 21.49 -17.13
CA THR A 572 -36.93 20.89 -17.46
C THR A 572 -35.86 21.00 -16.36
N ASN A 573 -36.22 21.35 -15.12
CA ASN A 573 -35.35 21.42 -13.94
C ASN A 573 -36.14 21.26 -12.62
N SER A 574 -37.23 20.49 -12.58
CA SER A 574 -37.99 20.30 -11.33
C SER A 574 -37.21 19.45 -10.33
N THR A 575 -36.87 20.04 -9.18
CA THR A 575 -36.33 19.31 -8.02
C THR A 575 -37.52 18.80 -7.21
N LEU A 576 -37.67 17.48 -7.09
CA LEU A 576 -38.72 16.91 -6.27
C LEU A 576 -38.32 16.98 -4.79
N SER A 577 -39.08 17.77 -4.02
CA SER A 577 -38.96 17.82 -2.56
C SER A 577 -40.05 16.96 -1.95
N ILE A 578 -39.68 15.94 -1.18
CA ILE A 578 -40.61 15.15 -0.37
C ILE A 578 -40.26 15.43 1.08
N GLY A 579 -41.11 16.21 1.75
CA GLY A 579 -41.01 16.46 3.18
C GLY A 579 -41.65 15.32 3.95
N PHE A 580 -40.93 14.77 4.92
CA PHE A 580 -41.46 13.81 5.87
C PHE A 580 -41.60 14.52 7.22
N ASP A 581 -42.79 15.04 7.53
CA ASP A 581 -43.02 15.67 8.83
C ASP A 581 -43.25 14.58 9.90
N GLY A 582 -42.47 14.63 10.98
CA GLY A 582 -42.81 13.99 12.26
C GLY A 582 -42.40 12.53 12.45
N VAL A 583 -41.38 12.04 11.74
CA VAL A 583 -40.85 10.68 11.93
C VAL A 583 -39.63 10.77 12.87
N PRO A 584 -39.36 9.82 13.77
CA PRO A 584 -38.06 9.68 14.41
C PRO A 584 -37.26 8.53 13.77
N GLY A 585 -35.99 8.74 13.44
CA GLY A 585 -35.03 7.65 13.20
C GLY A 585 -34.29 7.66 11.84
N PRO A 586 -33.29 6.77 11.65
CA PRO A 586 -32.50 6.65 10.42
C PRO A 586 -33.36 6.17 9.25
N LEU A 587 -33.11 6.70 8.05
CA LEU A 587 -33.79 6.33 6.82
C LEU A 587 -32.78 5.79 5.78
N PHE A 588 -33.10 4.66 5.16
CA PHE A 588 -32.26 3.90 4.23
C PHE A 588 -32.88 3.95 2.82
N VAL A 589 -32.05 4.02 1.77
CA VAL A 589 -32.52 4.09 0.37
C VAL A 589 -31.95 2.96 -0.46
N GLN A 590 -32.80 2.20 -1.15
CA GLN A 590 -32.40 1.20 -2.14
C GLN A 590 -33.11 1.47 -3.47
N VAL A 591 -32.34 1.51 -4.57
CA VAL A 591 -32.85 1.74 -5.93
C VAL A 591 -32.90 0.42 -6.69
N VAL A 592 -34.07 0.04 -7.21
CA VAL A 592 -34.25 -1.19 -8.01
C VAL A 592 -34.90 -0.84 -9.34
N PRO A 593 -34.27 -1.11 -10.50
CA PRO A 593 -34.93 -0.94 -11.79
C PRO A 593 -36.00 -2.02 -11.98
N HIS A 594 -37.25 -1.64 -12.21
CA HIS A 594 -38.30 -2.59 -12.61
C HIS A 594 -38.48 -2.59 -14.13
N GLY A 595 -38.45 -3.77 -14.73
CA GLY A 595 -38.72 -3.97 -16.16
C GLY A 595 -39.97 -4.81 -16.37
N LEU A 596 -41.16 -4.27 -16.07
CA LEU A 596 -42.43 -4.92 -16.41
C LEU A 596 -43.40 -3.92 -17.06
N THR A 597 -44.13 -4.42 -18.05
CA THR A 597 -45.10 -3.72 -18.90
C THR A 597 -46.50 -3.62 -18.26
N PRO A 598 -47.40 -2.72 -18.74
CA PRO A 598 -48.44 -2.09 -17.92
C PRO A 598 -49.67 -2.91 -17.47
N GLU A 599 -49.73 -4.23 -17.65
CA GLU A 599 -51.01 -4.97 -17.54
C GLU A 599 -51.08 -6.13 -16.53
N GLU A 600 -50.08 -6.34 -15.66
CA GLU A 600 -50.15 -7.40 -14.64
C GLU A 600 -50.22 -6.84 -13.20
N PRO A 601 -51.06 -7.39 -12.30
CA PRO A 601 -51.03 -7.05 -10.89
C PRO A 601 -49.75 -7.58 -10.23
N LEU A 602 -49.24 -6.81 -9.26
CA LEU A 602 -48.02 -7.12 -8.49
C LEU A 602 -47.96 -8.59 -8.03
N PRO A 603 -46.87 -9.33 -8.27
CA PRO A 603 -46.70 -10.68 -7.75
C PRO A 603 -46.66 -10.68 -6.21
N ILE A 604 -47.47 -11.56 -5.60
CA ILE A 604 -47.50 -11.82 -4.15
C ILE A 604 -46.12 -12.17 -3.57
N ASP A 605 -45.20 -12.66 -4.40
CA ASP A 605 -43.86 -13.09 -3.97
C ASP A 605 -42.93 -11.91 -3.60
N LEU A 606 -43.17 -10.69 -4.11
CA LEU A 606 -42.42 -9.49 -3.70
C LEU A 606 -42.86 -8.97 -2.32
N LEU A 607 -44.14 -9.16 -1.98
CA LEU A 607 -44.69 -8.89 -0.65
C LEU A 607 -44.14 -9.85 0.40
N LEU A 608 -43.80 -11.09 0.02
CA LEU A 608 -43.18 -12.09 0.90
C LEU A 608 -41.69 -11.83 1.16
N LEU A 609 -40.94 -11.27 0.21
CA LEU A 609 -39.54 -10.89 0.44
C LEU A 609 -39.40 -9.66 1.37
N CYS A 610 -40.37 -8.74 1.35
CA CYS A 610 -40.40 -7.60 2.30
C CYS A 610 -41.10 -7.95 3.63
N GLY A 611 -41.98 -8.96 3.65
CA GLY A 611 -42.76 -9.37 4.83
C GLY A 611 -42.07 -10.40 5.75
N ALA A 612 -40.95 -11.00 5.34
CA ALA A 612 -40.24 -12.01 6.14
C ALA A 612 -39.52 -11.46 7.39
N LEU A 613 -39.48 -10.14 7.58
CA LEU A 613 -38.86 -9.49 8.74
C LEU A 613 -39.83 -9.15 9.89
N VAL A 614 -41.16 -9.39 9.75
CA VAL A 614 -42.16 -8.88 10.73
C VAL A 614 -43.19 -9.90 11.24
N LEU A 615 -43.26 -11.13 10.75
CA LEU A 615 -44.32 -12.07 11.14
C LEU A 615 -44.00 -12.97 12.36
N GLY A 616 -43.86 -12.35 13.51
CA GLY A 616 -44.08 -12.99 14.80
C GLY A 616 -45.06 -12.15 15.60
N VAL A 617 -46.37 -12.44 15.52
CA VAL A 617 -47.44 -12.17 16.54
C VAL A 617 -48.87 -12.13 15.95
N LEU A 618 -49.10 -11.97 14.64
CA LEU A 618 -50.47 -11.74 14.09
C LEU A 618 -51.12 -12.89 13.29
N VAL A 619 -50.72 -14.16 13.49
CA VAL A 619 -51.27 -15.31 12.74
C VAL A 619 -52.56 -15.91 13.36
N VAL A 620 -53.01 -15.47 14.54
CA VAL A 620 -54.10 -16.17 15.25
C VAL A 620 -55.53 -15.71 14.88
N SER A 621 -55.74 -14.55 14.24
CA SER A 621 -57.09 -13.99 14.12
C SER A 621 -57.73 -14.07 12.72
N TYR A 622 -56.97 -14.37 11.66
CA TYR A 622 -57.50 -14.35 10.28
C TYR A 622 -57.94 -15.72 9.74
N TRP A 623 -57.50 -16.82 10.39
CA TRP A 623 -57.83 -18.18 9.96
C TRP A 623 -59.22 -18.68 10.40
N TRP A 624 -59.95 -17.90 11.21
CA TRP A 624 -61.22 -18.34 11.80
C TRP A 624 -62.50 -17.86 11.05
N LEU A 625 -62.38 -16.98 10.04
CA LEU A 625 -63.55 -16.37 9.37
C LEU A 625 -63.78 -16.74 7.89
N ARG A 626 -62.98 -17.65 7.31
CA ARG A 626 -63.17 -18.09 5.90
C ARG A 626 -63.59 -19.55 5.67
N LYS A 627 -63.74 -20.36 6.72
CA LYS A 627 -64.46 -21.65 6.65
C LYS A 627 -65.93 -21.46 7.02
N ARG A 628 -66.69 -20.73 6.20
CA ARG A 628 -68.17 -20.76 6.07
C ARG A 628 -68.63 -19.67 5.09
N ARG A 629 -68.41 -19.91 3.79
CA ARG A 629 -69.33 -19.58 2.67
C ARG A 629 -68.69 -20.03 1.37
#